data_AF-A0A821ZSG9-F1
#
_entry.id   AF-A0A821ZSG9-F1
#
_cell.length_a   1.000
_cell.length_b   1.000
_cell.length_c   1.000
_cell.angle_alpha   90.00
_cell.angle_beta   90.00
_cell.angle_gamma   90.00
#
_symmetry.space_group_name_H-M   'P 1'
#
loop_
_entity.id
_entity.type
_entity.pdbx_description
1 polymer ?
#
loop_
_entity_poly.entity_id
_entity_poly.type
_entity_poly.pdbx_seq_one_letter_code
_entity_poly.pdbx_strand_id
1 'polypeptide(L)'
;MSWSTSVTQSNRLIDYIGRNLDIYRIDNNLQSMKHAQYEINHMIRPMLETMRNILRNLILYRMDSLKTLIELRPKVNHCPSTRCLVCKPTIHLVGIFSIAYYQPHVVQKDCRSCDCSSNQHIPMSYMLDYECSKNGWNYNEREMIDMIHELCNISAEFAHFLMHVVCSTKDDPFLIGFVEMIIEENDIYNSQTSNRLNLQLANDLRNLKNKYEQRFNEIHHLENYRKLSNIYYLINNINKYPMIREQLAAVKEGQKIMMKQHEYEIPRISCL
;
A
#
# COMPACT_ATOMS: atom_id res chain seq x y z
N MET A 1 26.87 31.66 -19.83
CA MET A 1 25.40 31.79 -19.73
C MET A 1 25.09 32.64 -18.51
N SER A 2 24.35 33.74 -18.65
CA SER A 2 24.16 34.71 -17.57
C SER A 2 22.92 34.42 -16.74
N TRP A 3 22.98 34.78 -15.45
CA TRP A 3 21.87 34.73 -14.51
C TRP A 3 20.59 35.39 -15.06
N SER A 4 20.73 36.46 -15.84
CA SER A 4 19.62 37.15 -16.52
C SER A 4 18.83 36.25 -17.48
N THR A 5 19.49 35.36 -18.22
CA THR A 5 18.83 34.42 -19.12
C THR A 5 18.01 33.41 -18.31
N SER A 6 18.53 32.93 -17.17
CA SER A 6 17.83 31.98 -16.31
C SER A 6 16.58 32.59 -15.67
N VAL A 7 16.69 33.81 -15.15
CA VAL A 7 15.54 34.56 -14.59
C VAL A 7 14.46 34.77 -15.67
N THR A 8 14.87 35.12 -16.89
CA THR A 8 13.94 35.33 -18.01
C THR A 8 13.17 34.06 -18.38
N GLN A 9 13.84 32.90 -18.43
CA GLN A 9 13.17 31.64 -18.74
C GLN A 9 12.28 31.14 -17.60
N SER A 10 12.68 31.34 -16.33
CA SER A 10 11.82 31.03 -15.18
C SER A 10 10.55 31.89 -15.18
N ASN A 11 10.66 33.19 -15.43
CA ASN A 11 9.50 34.07 -15.50
C ASN A 11 8.58 33.69 -16.67
N ARG A 12 9.14 33.31 -17.83
CA ARG A 12 8.37 32.77 -18.96
C ARG A 12 7.62 31.49 -18.60
N LEU A 13 8.24 30.59 -17.84
CA LEU A 13 7.60 29.36 -17.38
C LEU A 13 6.47 29.66 -16.40
N ILE A 14 6.68 30.57 -15.44
CA ILE A 14 5.64 31.00 -14.50
C ILE A 14 4.48 31.66 -15.23
N ASP A 15 4.76 32.56 -16.18
CA ASP A 15 3.72 33.19 -17.00
C ASP A 15 2.98 32.15 -17.85
N TYR A 16 3.68 31.17 -18.41
CA TYR A 16 3.04 30.09 -19.16
C TYR A 16 2.13 29.24 -18.27
N ILE A 17 2.58 28.88 -17.06
CA ILE A 17 1.79 28.13 -16.09
C ILE A 17 0.57 28.96 -15.63
N GLY A 18 0.76 30.24 -15.33
CA GLY A 18 -0.30 31.09 -14.79
C GLY A 18 -1.33 31.56 -15.81
N ARG A 19 -0.97 31.66 -17.10
CA ARG A 19 -1.83 32.22 -18.14
C ARG A 19 -2.31 31.22 -19.18
N ASN A 20 -1.51 30.19 -19.49
CA ASN A 20 -1.77 29.29 -20.62
C ASN A 20 -2.10 27.86 -20.20
N LEU A 21 -1.78 27.47 -18.97
CA LEU A 21 -2.30 26.22 -18.41
C LEU A 21 -3.61 26.56 -17.71
N ASP A 22 -4.70 25.94 -18.17
CA ASP A 22 -5.92 25.88 -17.38
C ASP A 22 -5.56 25.37 -15.99
N ILE A 23 -6.17 25.94 -14.95
CA ILE A 23 -6.09 25.40 -13.59
C ILE A 23 -6.29 23.89 -13.72
N TYR A 24 -5.35 23.09 -13.21
CA TYR A 24 -5.47 21.65 -13.18
C TYR A 24 -6.69 21.28 -12.32
N ARG A 25 -7.86 21.31 -12.95
CA ARG A 25 -9.13 20.89 -12.37
C ARG A 25 -9.13 19.39 -12.50
N ILE A 26 -8.83 18.73 -11.39
CA ILE A 26 -9.24 17.34 -11.19
C ILE A 26 -10.76 17.38 -11.08
N ASP A 27 -11.46 17.53 -12.20
CA ASP A 27 -12.88 17.28 -12.23
C ASP A 27 -13.07 15.82 -11.80
N ASN A 28 -14.02 15.58 -10.90
CA ASN A 28 -14.29 14.29 -10.24
C ASN A 28 -14.55 13.09 -11.18
N ASN A 29 -14.50 13.30 -12.51
CA ASN A 29 -14.79 12.33 -13.56
C ASN A 29 -13.63 12.09 -14.55
N LEU A 30 -12.42 12.64 -14.33
CA LEU A 30 -11.28 12.40 -15.22
C LEU A 30 -10.74 10.97 -15.09
N GLN A 31 -11.45 10.03 -15.71
CA GLN A 31 -11.03 8.66 -15.90
C GLN A 31 -9.91 8.60 -16.94
N SER A 32 -8.66 8.68 -16.49
CA SER A 32 -7.48 8.42 -17.32
C SER A 32 -6.76 7.15 -16.88
N MET A 33 -5.96 6.57 -17.78
CA MET A 33 -5.11 5.42 -17.45
C MET A 33 -4.09 5.78 -16.35
N LYS A 34 -3.52 7.00 -16.40
CA LYS A 34 -2.55 7.47 -15.40
C LYS A 34 -3.17 7.67 -14.04
N HIS A 35 -4.39 8.19 -13.99
CA HIS A 35 -5.13 8.31 -12.73
C HIS A 35 -5.49 6.92 -12.17
N ALA A 36 -5.96 5.98 -13.00
CA ALA A 36 -6.20 4.61 -12.55
C ALA A 36 -4.93 3.93 -12.04
N GLN A 37 -3.80 4.10 -12.74
CA GLN A 37 -2.49 3.61 -12.30
C GLN A 37 -2.11 4.18 -10.93
N TYR A 38 -2.30 5.49 -10.73
CA TYR A 38 -2.04 6.16 -9.47
C TYR A 38 -2.92 5.59 -8.34
N GLU A 39 -4.23 5.48 -8.55
CA GLU A 39 -5.15 4.93 -7.55
C GLU A 39 -4.79 3.49 -7.18
N ILE A 40 -4.55 2.62 -8.18
CA ILE A 40 -4.16 1.22 -7.95
C ILE A 40 -2.87 1.16 -7.14
N ASN A 41 -1.85 1.93 -7.49
CA ASN A 41 -0.57 1.92 -6.77
C ASN A 41 -0.72 2.23 -5.27
N HIS A 42 -1.66 3.11 -4.90
CA HIS A 42 -1.95 3.41 -3.49
C HIS A 42 -2.80 2.34 -2.80
N MET A 43 -3.50 1.49 -3.57
CA MET A 43 -4.32 0.38 -3.06
C MET A 43 -3.55 -0.92 -2.85
N ILE A 44 -2.39 -1.13 -3.51
CA ILE A 44 -1.63 -2.39 -3.46
C ILE A 44 -1.37 -2.83 -2.01
N ARG A 45 -0.68 -2.00 -1.21
CA ARG A 45 -0.38 -2.33 0.19
C ARG A 45 -1.65 -2.50 1.03
N PRO A 46 -2.63 -1.57 1.02
CA PRO A 46 -3.91 -1.77 1.71
C PRO A 46 -4.62 -3.09 1.39
N MET A 47 -4.65 -3.50 0.11
CA MET A 47 -5.26 -4.76 -0.30
C MET A 47 -4.49 -5.97 0.24
N LEU A 48 -3.17 -5.98 0.10
CA LEU A 48 -2.31 -7.07 0.58
C LEU A 48 -2.41 -7.26 2.10
N GLU A 49 -2.29 -6.17 2.87
CA GLU A 49 -2.39 -6.21 4.34
C GLU A 49 -3.80 -6.61 4.80
N THR A 50 -4.84 -6.18 4.08
CA THR A 50 -6.22 -6.64 4.33
C THR A 50 -6.35 -8.15 4.11
N MET A 51 -5.84 -8.69 3.00
CA MET A 51 -5.85 -10.14 2.75
C MET A 51 -5.07 -10.91 3.83
N ARG A 52 -3.88 -10.44 4.20
CA ARG A 52 -3.06 -11.01 5.27
C ARG A 52 -3.81 -11.03 6.61
N ASN A 53 -4.50 -9.94 6.94
CA ASN A 53 -5.27 -9.84 8.18
C ASN A 53 -6.53 -10.72 8.17
N ILE A 54 -7.21 -10.85 7.02
CA ILE A 54 -8.34 -11.79 6.86
C ILE A 54 -7.87 -13.23 7.11
N LEU A 55 -6.70 -13.64 6.58
CA LEU A 55 -6.15 -14.97 6.85
C LEU A 55 -5.83 -15.20 8.34
N ARG A 56 -5.22 -14.21 9.01
CA ARG A 56 -5.00 -14.26 10.47
C ARG A 56 -6.31 -14.52 11.20
N ASN A 57 -7.34 -13.74 10.87
CA ASN A 57 -8.64 -13.85 11.50
C ASN A 57 -9.35 -15.17 11.17
N LEU A 58 -9.19 -15.73 9.97
CA LEU A 58 -9.67 -17.07 9.62
C LEU A 58 -9.01 -18.15 10.48
N ILE A 59 -7.68 -18.08 10.68
CA ILE A 59 -6.95 -19.01 11.55
C ILE A 59 -7.47 -18.90 12.99
N LEU A 60 -7.61 -17.68 13.51
CA LEU A 60 -8.15 -17.44 14.86
C LEU A 60 -9.58 -17.98 15.02
N TYR A 61 -10.43 -17.74 14.03
CA TYR A 61 -11.82 -18.17 14.01
C TYR A 61 -11.93 -19.70 14.08
N ARG A 62 -11.12 -20.42 13.28
CA ARG A 62 -11.11 -21.89 13.22
C ARG A 62 -10.55 -22.57 14.46
N MET A 63 -9.72 -21.87 15.23
CA MET A 63 -9.16 -22.40 16.47
C MET A 63 -10.16 -22.42 17.63
N ASP A 64 -11.39 -21.90 17.42
CA ASP A 64 -12.47 -21.80 18.41
C ASP A 64 -12.05 -21.04 19.69
N SER A 65 -10.87 -20.42 19.66
CA SER A 65 -10.12 -20.13 20.88
C SER A 65 -10.49 -18.80 21.50
N LEU A 66 -10.89 -17.80 20.72
CA LEU A 66 -11.34 -16.52 21.24
C LEU A 66 -12.21 -15.85 20.18
N LYS A 67 -13.39 -15.32 20.55
CA LYS A 67 -14.15 -14.35 19.74
C LYS A 67 -13.40 -13.01 19.61
N THR A 68 -12.08 -13.04 19.48
CA THR A 68 -11.21 -11.87 19.34
C THR A 68 -10.61 -11.90 17.95
N LEU A 69 -10.89 -10.84 17.20
CA LEU A 69 -10.29 -10.61 15.90
C LEU A 69 -9.12 -9.64 16.05
N ILE A 70 -8.16 -9.71 15.13
CA ILE A 70 -7.11 -8.71 14.98
C ILE A 70 -7.62 -7.64 14.02
N GLU A 71 -7.67 -6.41 14.50
CA GLU A 71 -8.04 -5.23 13.73
C GLU A 71 -6.78 -4.51 13.23
N LEU A 72 -6.81 -4.07 11.97
CA LEU A 72 -5.81 -3.16 11.42
C LEU A 72 -6.15 -1.72 11.83
N ARG A 73 -5.18 -1.02 12.41
CA ARG A 73 -5.30 0.40 12.80
C ARG A 73 -4.30 1.23 12.01
N PRO A 74 -4.68 1.79 10.86
CA PRO A 74 -3.79 2.64 10.09
C PRO A 74 -3.52 3.95 10.85
N LYS A 75 -2.24 4.30 10.95
CA LYS A 75 -1.76 5.56 11.53
C LYS A 75 -1.19 6.45 10.44
N VAL A 76 -1.62 7.71 10.45
CA VAL A 76 -1.14 8.74 9.52
C VAL A 76 0.34 8.99 9.74
N ASN A 77 1.12 9.03 8.66
CA ASN A 77 2.50 9.48 8.72
C ASN A 77 2.55 11.01 8.65
N HIS A 78 3.03 11.62 9.74
CA HIS A 78 3.16 13.08 9.85
C HIS A 78 4.48 13.65 9.31
N CYS A 79 5.38 12.77 8.86
CA CYS A 79 6.65 13.11 8.24
C CYS A 79 7.01 12.10 7.13
N PRO A 80 7.83 12.49 6.15
CA PRO A 80 8.34 11.57 5.13
C PRO A 80 9.08 10.42 5.81
N SER A 81 8.55 9.21 5.69
CA SER A 81 9.05 8.04 6.41
C SER A 81 9.32 6.90 5.45
N THR A 82 10.30 6.07 5.78
CA THR A 82 10.66 4.89 4.99
C THR A 82 10.80 3.65 5.88
N ARG A 83 10.57 2.48 5.29
CA ARG A 83 10.89 1.17 5.86
C ARG A 83 12.26 0.76 5.34
N CYS A 84 13.21 0.54 6.22
CA CYS A 84 14.46 -0.12 5.84
C CYS A 84 14.23 -1.62 5.66
N LEU A 85 14.69 -2.17 4.54
CA LEU A 85 14.60 -3.60 4.22
C LEU A 85 15.64 -4.46 4.96
N VAL A 86 16.67 -3.83 5.53
CA VAL A 86 17.76 -4.52 6.25
C VAL A 86 17.55 -4.49 7.76
N CYS A 87 16.93 -3.43 8.29
CA CYS A 87 16.68 -3.31 9.72
C CYS A 87 15.66 -4.35 10.17
N LYS A 88 16.02 -5.12 11.20
CA LYS A 88 15.13 -6.14 11.75
C LYS A 88 13.91 -5.48 12.38
N PRO A 89 12.68 -5.91 12.04
CA PRO A 89 11.50 -5.43 12.74
C PRO A 89 11.50 -5.90 14.20
N THR A 90 10.80 -5.17 15.04
CA THR A 90 10.46 -5.64 16.38
C THR A 90 9.25 -6.56 16.28
N ILE A 91 9.28 -7.70 16.96
CA ILE A 91 8.17 -8.66 16.93
C ILE A 91 7.33 -8.48 18.19
N HIS A 92 6.04 -8.21 18.03
CA HIS A 92 5.09 -8.02 19.13
C HIS A 92 3.99 -9.06 19.06
N LEU A 93 3.54 -9.52 20.23
CA LEU A 93 2.40 -10.42 20.33
C LEU A 93 1.09 -9.62 20.33
N VAL A 94 0.20 -9.93 19.40
CA VAL A 94 -1.13 -9.34 19.28
C VAL A 94 -2.15 -10.48 19.40
N GLY A 95 -2.71 -10.61 20.60
CA GLY A 95 -3.48 -11.79 20.98
C GLY A 95 -2.56 -13.00 21.09
N ILE A 96 -2.71 -13.94 20.17
CA ILE A 96 -1.85 -15.14 20.07
C ILE A 96 -0.97 -15.15 18.82
N PHE A 97 -1.09 -14.15 17.94
CA PHE A 97 -0.25 -14.00 16.76
C PHE A 97 0.94 -13.10 17.07
N SER A 98 2.11 -13.42 16.51
CA SER A 98 3.22 -12.48 16.49
C SER A 98 3.20 -11.68 15.21
N ILE A 99 3.44 -10.37 15.32
CA ILE A 99 3.38 -9.44 14.21
C ILE A 99 4.68 -8.62 14.18
N ALA A 100 5.24 -8.42 12.99
CA ALA A 100 6.38 -7.56 12.78
C ALA A 100 5.96 -6.09 12.76
N TYR A 101 6.63 -5.28 13.58
CA TYR A 101 6.49 -3.83 13.65
C TYR A 101 7.79 -3.19 13.17
N TYR A 102 7.68 -2.46 12.07
CA TYR A 102 8.78 -1.72 11.46
C TYR A 102 8.86 -0.32 12.05
N GLN A 103 10.02 0.03 12.61
CA GLN A 103 10.29 1.39 13.02
C GLN A 103 10.44 2.28 11.77
N PRO A 104 9.63 3.34 11.60
CA PRO A 104 9.80 4.25 10.47
C PRO A 104 11.12 5.01 10.58
N HIS A 105 11.85 5.07 9.47
CA HIS A 105 13.03 5.92 9.30
C HIS A 105 12.60 7.24 8.67
N VAL A 106 12.76 8.34 9.40
CA VAL A 106 12.39 9.67 8.92
C VAL A 106 13.43 10.14 7.89
N VAL A 107 12.95 10.54 6.72
CA VAL A 107 13.82 11.07 5.66
C VAL A 107 14.13 12.53 5.96
N GLN A 108 15.28 12.81 6.57
CA GLN A 108 15.84 14.16 6.70
C GLN A 108 17.25 14.21 6.11
N LYS A 109 17.73 15.39 5.71
CA LYS A 109 19.04 15.60 5.05
C LYS A 109 20.22 14.94 5.79
N ASP A 110 20.14 14.85 7.12
CA ASP A 110 21.19 14.28 7.99
C ASP A 110 20.71 13.09 8.85
N CYS A 111 19.56 12.47 8.52
CA CYS A 111 19.01 11.43 9.37
C CYS A 111 19.75 10.09 9.19
N ARG A 112 20.64 9.77 10.13
CA ARG A 112 21.15 8.40 10.32
C ARG A 112 20.20 7.60 11.20
N SER A 113 18.96 7.39 10.74
CA SER A 113 18.04 6.44 11.40
C SER A 113 18.64 5.02 11.42
N CYS A 114 19.49 4.72 10.43
CA CYS A 114 20.33 3.53 10.34
C CYS A 114 21.51 3.78 9.41
N ASP A 115 22.49 2.88 9.41
CA ASP A 115 23.65 2.91 8.50
C ASP A 115 23.38 2.27 7.12
N CYS A 116 22.13 1.91 6.82
CA CYS A 116 21.75 1.26 5.56
C CYS A 116 21.70 2.28 4.39
N SER A 117 21.97 1.81 3.18
CA SER A 117 21.98 2.68 2.00
C SER A 117 20.56 3.12 1.60
N SER A 118 20.43 4.28 0.94
CA SER A 118 19.14 4.85 0.56
C SER A 118 18.30 3.94 -0.34
N ASN A 119 18.94 3.12 -1.19
CA ASN A 119 18.27 2.12 -2.03
C ASN A 119 17.72 0.91 -1.26
N GLN A 120 18.00 0.78 0.04
CA GLN A 120 17.45 -0.24 0.94
C GLN A 120 16.21 0.27 1.69
N HIS A 121 15.71 1.45 1.35
CA HIS A 121 14.58 2.09 2.01
C HIS A 121 13.40 2.21 1.05
N ILE A 122 12.22 1.74 1.49
CA ILE A 122 10.96 1.87 0.76
C ILE A 122 10.11 2.96 1.42
N PRO A 123 9.56 3.93 0.67
CA PRO A 123 8.64 4.92 1.21
C PRO A 123 7.44 4.29 1.93
N MET A 124 7.08 4.86 3.08
CA MET A 124 5.89 4.48 3.84
C MET A 124 4.87 5.61 3.81
N SER A 125 3.73 5.37 3.18
CA SER A 125 2.63 6.35 3.15
C SER A 125 1.81 6.40 4.46
N TYR A 126 1.87 5.32 5.26
CA TYR A 126 1.21 5.19 6.56
C TYR A 126 1.87 4.06 7.38
N MET A 127 1.63 4.07 8.69
CA MET A 127 1.97 2.98 9.62
C MET A 127 0.75 2.10 9.89
N LEU A 128 0.99 0.84 10.27
CA LEU A 128 -0.05 -0.10 10.68
C LEU A 128 0.21 -0.54 12.10
N ASP A 129 -0.78 -0.30 12.95
CA ASP A 129 -0.90 -0.89 14.26
C ASP A 129 -1.93 -2.02 14.24
N TYR A 130 -1.87 -2.88 15.26
CA TYR A 130 -2.75 -4.02 15.38
C TYR A 130 -3.29 -4.13 16.79
N GLU A 131 -4.60 -4.36 16.90
CA GLU A 131 -5.28 -4.48 18.18
C GLU A 131 -6.20 -5.70 18.18
N CYS A 132 -6.30 -6.39 19.32
CA CYS A 132 -7.31 -7.43 19.50
C CYS A 132 -8.64 -6.81 19.93
N SER A 133 -9.71 -7.15 19.22
CA SER A 133 -11.05 -6.64 19.47
C SER A 133 -12.05 -7.79 19.58
N LYS A 134 -12.91 -7.73 20.61
CA LYS A 134 -14.05 -8.64 20.78
C LYS A 134 -15.28 -8.23 19.96
N ASN A 135 -15.32 -6.96 19.54
CA ASN A 135 -16.42 -6.35 18.82
C ASN A 135 -16.01 -5.95 17.39
N GLY A 136 -14.98 -6.62 16.86
CA GLY A 136 -14.50 -6.31 15.51
C GLY A 136 -15.53 -6.64 14.45
N TRP A 137 -15.13 -6.42 13.20
CA TRP A 137 -15.97 -6.71 12.04
C TRP A 137 -16.57 -8.11 12.15
N ASN A 138 -17.90 -8.20 12.33
CA ASN A 138 -18.65 -9.44 12.53
C ASN A 138 -18.78 -10.21 11.20
N TYR A 139 -17.66 -10.52 10.55
CA TYR A 139 -17.63 -11.40 9.40
C TYR A 139 -17.60 -12.84 9.87
N ASN A 140 -18.48 -13.67 9.31
CA ASN A 140 -18.37 -15.11 9.45
C ASN A 140 -17.28 -15.69 8.54
N GLU A 141 -16.94 -16.97 8.72
CA GLU A 141 -15.90 -17.63 7.93
C GLU A 141 -16.13 -17.54 6.42
N ARG A 142 -17.38 -17.74 5.97
CA ARG A 142 -17.70 -17.68 4.53
C ARG A 142 -17.47 -16.28 3.97
N GLU A 143 -17.94 -15.25 4.67
CA GLU A 143 -17.74 -13.86 4.27
C GLU A 143 -16.25 -13.53 4.15
N MET A 144 -15.42 -13.96 5.11
CA MET A 144 -13.97 -13.78 5.05
C MET A 144 -13.33 -14.48 3.84
N ILE A 145 -13.78 -15.70 3.51
CA ILE A 145 -13.30 -16.45 2.34
C ILE A 145 -13.73 -15.75 1.04
N ASP A 146 -14.97 -15.29 0.95
CA ASP A 146 -15.47 -14.60 -0.24
C ASP A 146 -14.71 -13.28 -0.47
N MET A 147 -14.49 -12.51 0.60
CA MET A 147 -13.69 -11.28 0.57
C MET A 147 -12.26 -11.55 0.09
N ILE A 148 -11.59 -12.60 0.57
CA ILE A 148 -10.20 -12.85 0.17
C ILE A 148 -10.10 -13.32 -1.28
N HIS A 149 -11.07 -14.10 -1.77
CA HIS A 149 -11.11 -14.48 -3.19
C HIS A 149 -11.40 -13.29 -4.09
N GLU A 150 -12.33 -12.40 -3.71
CA GLU A 150 -12.59 -11.18 -4.46
C GLU A 150 -11.34 -10.29 -4.52
N LEU A 151 -10.71 -10.01 -3.39
CA LEU A 151 -9.49 -9.19 -3.33
C LEU A 151 -8.35 -9.79 -4.15
N CYS A 152 -8.16 -11.12 -4.08
CA CYS A 152 -7.15 -11.83 -4.85
C CYS A 152 -7.41 -11.72 -6.37
N ASN A 153 -8.67 -11.88 -6.78
CA ASN A 153 -9.05 -11.75 -8.19
C ASN A 153 -8.83 -10.33 -8.69
N ILE A 154 -9.29 -9.31 -7.94
CA ILE A 154 -9.10 -7.90 -8.31
C ILE A 154 -7.61 -7.54 -8.38
N SER A 155 -6.78 -8.07 -7.47
CA SER A 155 -5.33 -7.88 -7.49
C SER A 155 -4.74 -8.33 -8.83
N ALA A 156 -5.14 -9.50 -9.33
CA ALA A 156 -4.64 -10.01 -10.62
C ALA A 156 -5.08 -9.12 -11.80
N GLU A 157 -6.30 -8.59 -11.76
CA GLU A 157 -6.77 -7.64 -12.77
C GLU A 157 -5.98 -6.34 -12.77
N PHE A 158 -5.68 -5.82 -11.58
CA PHE A 158 -4.87 -4.62 -11.40
C PHE A 158 -3.44 -4.83 -11.87
N ALA A 159 -2.80 -5.94 -11.50
CA ALA A 159 -1.45 -6.26 -11.96
C ALA A 159 -1.39 -6.36 -13.48
N HIS A 160 -2.34 -7.07 -14.11
CA HIS A 160 -2.40 -7.18 -15.56
C HIS A 160 -2.55 -5.79 -16.23
N PHE A 161 -3.41 -4.93 -15.67
CA PHE A 161 -3.56 -3.55 -16.15
C PHE A 161 -2.25 -2.75 -16.03
N LEU A 162 -1.57 -2.81 -14.89
CA LEU A 162 -0.31 -2.08 -14.65
C LEU A 162 0.83 -2.53 -15.58
N MET A 163 0.96 -3.84 -15.80
CA MET A 163 2.06 -4.43 -16.56
C MET A 163 1.83 -4.38 -18.07
N HIS A 164 0.60 -4.69 -18.54
CA HIS A 164 0.35 -4.91 -19.96
C HIS A 164 -0.48 -3.83 -20.64
N VAL A 165 -1.29 -3.07 -19.91
CA VAL A 165 -2.14 -2.01 -20.52
C VAL A 165 -1.47 -0.64 -20.43
N VAL A 166 -0.92 -0.30 -19.27
CA VAL A 166 -0.23 0.99 -19.06
C VAL A 166 1.29 0.87 -19.31
N CYS A 167 1.83 -0.35 -19.42
CA CYS A 167 3.25 -0.66 -19.55
C CYS A 167 4.10 0.08 -18.50
N SER A 168 3.59 0.15 -17.28
CA SER A 168 4.12 1.05 -16.26
C SER A 168 5.21 0.45 -15.39
N THR A 169 5.17 -0.87 -15.20
CA THR A 169 6.13 -1.62 -14.40
C THR A 169 6.57 -2.86 -15.16
N LYS A 170 7.84 -3.23 -15.00
CA LYS A 170 8.35 -4.52 -15.50
C LYS A 170 7.96 -5.67 -14.59
N ASP A 171 7.82 -5.37 -13.30
CA ASP A 171 7.52 -6.34 -12.26
C ASP A 171 6.06 -6.24 -11.81
N ASP A 172 5.55 -7.36 -11.33
CA ASP A 172 4.23 -7.48 -10.72
C ASP A 172 4.29 -7.06 -9.24
N PRO A 173 3.71 -5.90 -8.87
CA PRO A 173 3.84 -5.40 -7.51
C PRO A 173 3.00 -6.19 -6.49
N PHE A 174 1.93 -6.87 -6.91
CA PHE A 174 1.15 -7.73 -6.02
C PHE A 174 1.91 -9.03 -5.74
N LEU A 175 2.53 -9.61 -6.76
CA LEU A 175 3.36 -10.81 -6.59
C LEU A 175 4.55 -10.54 -5.67
N ILE A 176 5.24 -9.41 -5.85
CA ILE A 176 6.31 -8.96 -4.95
C ILE A 176 5.77 -8.87 -3.52
N GLY A 177 4.63 -8.23 -3.32
CA GLY A 177 4.00 -8.09 -2.01
C GLY A 177 3.64 -9.43 -1.35
N PHE A 178 3.11 -10.40 -2.11
CA PHE A 178 2.87 -11.75 -1.59
C PHE A 178 4.16 -12.44 -1.15
N VAL A 179 5.22 -12.35 -1.95
CA VAL A 179 6.52 -12.95 -1.63
C VAL A 179 7.10 -12.32 -0.36
N GLU A 180 7.06 -10.98 -0.24
CA GLU A 180 7.52 -10.27 0.96
C GLU A 180 6.75 -10.70 2.21
N MET A 181 5.40 -10.77 2.16
CA MET A 181 4.59 -11.22 3.29
C MET A 181 4.92 -12.65 3.69
N ILE A 182 5.11 -13.56 2.72
CA ILE A 182 5.47 -14.96 3.02
C ILE A 182 6.84 -15.02 3.70
N ILE A 183 7.84 -14.29 3.19
CA ILE A 183 9.18 -14.24 3.80
C ILE A 183 9.08 -13.74 5.24
N GLU A 184 8.39 -12.62 5.45
CA GLU A 184 8.21 -12.01 6.77
C GLU A 184 7.55 -12.97 7.77
N GLU A 185 6.52 -13.71 7.37
CA GLU A 185 5.86 -14.69 8.24
C GLU A 185 6.77 -15.89 8.59
N ASN A 186 7.60 -16.35 7.65
CA ASN A 186 8.58 -17.39 7.93
C ASN A 186 9.69 -16.89 8.87
N ASP A 187 10.13 -15.64 8.70
CA ASP A 187 11.15 -15.04 9.57
C ASP A 187 10.63 -14.90 11.00
N ILE A 188 9.37 -14.49 11.18
CA ILE A 188 8.71 -14.46 12.50
C ILE A 188 8.71 -15.86 13.12
N TYR A 189 8.26 -16.88 12.36
CA TYR A 189 8.26 -18.27 12.84
C TYR A 189 9.65 -18.76 13.23
N ASN A 190 10.66 -18.51 12.40
CA ASN A 190 12.04 -18.95 12.65
C ASN A 190 12.66 -18.24 13.86
N SER A 191 12.25 -16.99 14.13
CA SER A 191 12.72 -16.22 15.28
C SER A 191 12.08 -16.62 16.62
N GLN A 192 10.95 -17.34 16.58
CA GLN A 192 10.18 -17.73 17.77
C GLN A 192 9.82 -19.22 17.71
N THR A 193 10.55 -20.03 18.48
CA THR A 193 10.58 -21.51 18.46
C THR A 193 9.25 -22.25 18.63
N SER A 194 8.14 -21.54 18.89
CA SER A 194 6.81 -22.10 19.18
C SER A 194 5.67 -21.50 18.34
N ASN A 195 5.93 -20.60 17.40
CA ASN A 195 4.88 -19.85 16.73
C ASN A 195 4.29 -20.52 15.47
N ARG A 196 3.59 -21.64 15.68
CA ARG A 196 2.97 -22.41 14.58
C ARG A 196 1.91 -21.63 13.78
N LEU A 197 1.35 -20.55 14.34
CA LEU A 197 0.32 -19.74 13.67
C LEU A 197 0.90 -18.92 12.53
N ASN A 198 2.06 -18.32 12.71
CA ASN A 198 2.75 -17.60 11.64
C ASN A 198 3.18 -18.55 10.51
N LEU A 199 3.58 -19.79 10.82
CA LEU A 199 3.83 -20.82 9.80
C LEU A 199 2.56 -21.21 9.04
N GLN A 200 1.43 -21.39 9.73
CA GLN A 200 0.14 -21.66 9.10
C GLN A 200 -0.26 -20.50 8.18
N LEU A 201 -0.13 -19.26 8.63
CA LEU A 201 -0.38 -18.07 7.84
C LEU A 201 0.52 -17.99 6.61
N ALA A 202 1.81 -18.30 6.74
CA ALA A 202 2.73 -18.35 5.59
C ALA A 202 2.27 -19.38 4.54
N ASN A 203 1.76 -20.53 4.97
CA ASN A 203 1.20 -21.55 4.07
C ASN A 203 -0.08 -21.08 3.38
N ASP A 204 -0.99 -20.44 4.13
CA ASP A 204 -2.23 -19.89 3.56
C ASP A 204 -1.94 -18.75 2.56
N LEU A 205 -0.92 -17.92 2.84
CA LEU A 205 -0.42 -16.91 1.90
C LEU A 205 0.20 -17.52 0.64
N ARG A 206 0.95 -18.63 0.74
CA ARG A 206 1.45 -19.37 -0.44
C ARG A 206 0.30 -19.89 -1.29
N ASN A 207 -0.74 -20.46 -0.66
CA ASN A 207 -1.92 -20.94 -1.37
C ASN A 207 -2.66 -19.79 -2.09
N LEU A 208 -2.77 -18.62 -1.43
CA LEU A 208 -3.37 -17.43 -2.02
C LEU A 208 -2.53 -16.87 -3.17
N LYS A 209 -1.20 -16.82 -3.03
CA LYS A 209 -0.25 -16.47 -4.10
C LYS A 209 -0.41 -17.38 -5.32
N ASN A 210 -0.51 -18.69 -5.13
CA ASN A 210 -0.69 -19.63 -6.23
C ASN A 210 -2.03 -19.39 -6.97
N LYS A 211 -3.12 -19.13 -6.24
CA LYS A 211 -4.41 -18.75 -6.83
C LYS A 211 -4.32 -17.44 -7.61
N TYR A 212 -3.62 -16.46 -7.06
CA TYR A 212 -3.32 -15.19 -7.71
C TYR A 212 -2.58 -15.41 -9.04
N GLU A 213 -1.49 -16.18 -9.05
CA GLU A 213 -0.70 -16.47 -10.25
C GLU A 213 -1.52 -17.22 -11.30
N GLN A 214 -2.31 -18.22 -10.89
CA GLN A 214 -3.23 -18.91 -11.78
C GLN A 214 -4.20 -17.90 -12.43
N ARG A 215 -4.83 -17.05 -11.62
CA ARG A 215 -5.79 -16.07 -12.10
C ARG A 215 -5.15 -15.03 -13.03
N PHE A 216 -3.95 -14.57 -12.70
CA PHE A 216 -3.18 -13.64 -13.54
C PHE A 216 -2.91 -14.25 -14.92
N ASN A 217 -2.48 -15.51 -14.97
CA ASN A 217 -2.23 -16.23 -16.22
C ASN A 217 -3.53 -16.41 -17.04
N GLU A 218 -4.65 -16.76 -16.40
CA GLU A 218 -5.96 -16.83 -17.06
C GLU A 218 -6.32 -15.50 -17.74
N ILE A 219 -6.12 -14.37 -17.04
CA ILE A 219 -6.41 -13.03 -17.58
C ILE A 219 -5.47 -12.71 -18.76
N HIS A 220 -4.18 -13.02 -18.63
CA HIS A 220 -3.18 -12.78 -19.66
C HIS A 220 -3.52 -13.50 -20.98
N HIS A 221 -4.04 -14.73 -20.89
CA HIS A 221 -4.43 -15.53 -22.05
C HIS A 221 -5.78 -15.13 -22.68
N LEU A 222 -6.61 -14.35 -22.00
CA LEU A 222 -7.98 -14.07 -22.46
C LEU A 222 -8.07 -13.04 -23.60
N GLU A 223 -6.97 -12.47 -24.11
CA GLU A 223 -6.83 -11.47 -25.20
C GLU A 223 -7.79 -10.24 -25.16
N ASN A 224 -8.67 -10.17 -24.18
CA ASN A 224 -9.70 -9.16 -24.09
C ASN A 224 -9.13 -7.93 -23.41
N TYR A 225 -8.94 -6.88 -24.21
CA TYR A 225 -8.62 -5.56 -23.70
C TYR A 225 -9.67 -5.12 -22.68
N ARG A 226 -9.25 -5.00 -21.41
CA ARG A 226 -10.15 -4.49 -20.38
C ARG A 226 -10.36 -3.00 -20.55
N LYS A 227 -11.61 -2.62 -20.77
CA LYS A 227 -12.02 -1.21 -20.81
C LYS A 227 -11.64 -0.54 -19.49
N LEU A 228 -11.13 0.69 -19.58
CA LEU A 228 -10.77 1.51 -18.42
C LEU A 228 -11.93 1.66 -17.42
N SER A 229 -13.18 1.70 -17.90
CA SER A 229 -14.40 1.69 -17.08
C SER A 229 -14.47 0.48 -16.13
N ASN A 230 -14.02 -0.69 -16.57
CA ASN A 230 -14.00 -1.90 -15.75
C ASN A 230 -12.98 -1.74 -14.61
N ILE A 231 -11.84 -1.12 -14.87
CA ILE A 231 -10.83 -0.85 -13.84
C ILE A 231 -11.39 0.11 -12.80
N TYR A 232 -12.07 1.18 -13.20
CA TYR A 232 -12.72 2.08 -12.24
C TYR A 232 -13.85 1.41 -11.46
N TYR A 233 -14.60 0.50 -12.07
CA TYR A 233 -15.58 -0.32 -11.35
C TYR A 233 -14.91 -1.14 -10.24
N LEU A 234 -13.78 -1.79 -10.53
CA LEU A 234 -13.01 -2.53 -9.52
C LEU A 234 -12.44 -1.62 -8.43
N ILE A 235 -11.86 -0.47 -8.78
CA ILE A 235 -11.38 0.54 -7.82
C ILE A 235 -12.51 0.95 -6.86
N ASN A 236 -13.70 1.23 -7.40
CA ASN A 236 -14.86 1.60 -6.61
C ASN A 236 -15.35 0.46 -5.69
N ASN A 237 -15.24 -0.79 -6.13
CA ASN A 237 -15.58 -1.94 -5.29
C ASN A 237 -14.58 -2.11 -4.14
N ILE A 238 -13.28 -1.97 -4.40
CA ILE A 238 -12.25 -2.01 -3.36
C ILE A 238 -12.49 -0.94 -2.28
N ASN A 239 -12.91 0.26 -2.67
CA ASN A 239 -13.23 1.34 -1.73
C ASN A 239 -14.43 1.06 -0.81
N LYS A 240 -15.26 0.04 -1.11
CA LYS A 240 -16.36 -0.40 -0.23
C LYS A 240 -15.85 -1.18 0.98
N TYR A 241 -14.67 -1.81 0.87
CA TYR A 241 -14.04 -2.56 1.95
C TYR A 241 -13.59 -1.60 3.06
N PRO A 242 -14.18 -1.67 4.26
CA PRO A 242 -13.91 -0.65 5.27
C PRO A 242 -12.46 -0.62 5.76
N MET A 243 -11.84 -1.80 5.92
CA MET A 243 -10.43 -1.93 6.31
C MET A 243 -9.49 -1.28 5.29
N ILE A 244 -9.80 -1.38 3.99
CA ILE A 244 -9.03 -0.74 2.93
C ILE A 244 -9.30 0.77 2.93
N ARG A 245 -10.56 1.17 3.08
CA ARG A 245 -10.96 2.58 3.13
C ARG A 245 -10.27 3.35 4.25
N GLU A 246 -10.15 2.77 5.44
CA GLU A 246 -9.44 3.38 6.57
C GLU A 246 -7.95 3.56 6.27
N GLN A 247 -7.30 2.57 5.65
CA GLN A 247 -5.90 2.66 5.24
C GLN A 247 -5.70 3.74 4.17
N LEU A 248 -6.58 3.80 3.17
CA LEU A 248 -6.54 4.83 2.13
C LEU A 248 -6.83 6.24 2.69
N ALA A 249 -7.69 6.36 3.71
CA ALA A 249 -7.91 7.63 4.40
C ALA A 249 -6.64 8.11 5.09
N ALA A 250 -5.89 7.22 5.75
CA ALA A 250 -4.61 7.56 6.36
C ALA A 250 -3.55 8.00 5.33
N VAL A 251 -3.51 7.33 4.16
CA VAL A 251 -2.66 7.72 3.03
C VAL A 251 -2.99 9.14 2.56
N LYS A 252 -4.27 9.43 2.29
CA LYS A 252 -4.73 10.73 1.79
C LYS A 252 -4.46 11.86 2.78
N GLU A 253 -4.69 11.62 4.06
CA GLU A 253 -4.39 12.61 5.10
C GLU A 253 -2.88 12.84 5.23
N GLY A 254 -2.06 11.79 5.18
CA GLY A 254 -0.61 11.91 5.18
C GLY A 254 -0.10 12.75 4.00
N GLN A 255 -0.59 12.48 2.79
CA GLN A 255 -0.26 13.27 1.59
C GLN A 255 -0.64 14.74 1.76
N LYS A 256 -1.83 15.02 2.29
CA LYS A 256 -2.30 16.40 2.55
C LYS A 256 -1.40 17.12 3.56
N ILE A 257 -0.93 16.44 4.59
CA ILE A 257 0.02 17.00 5.56
C ILE A 257 1.36 17.30 4.90
N MET A 258 1.91 16.37 4.11
CA MET A 258 3.18 16.56 3.40
C MET A 258 3.11 17.72 2.42
N MET A 259 2.04 17.81 1.63
CA MET A 259 1.83 18.92 0.69
C MET A 259 1.83 20.26 1.41
N LYS A 260 1.08 20.38 2.52
CA LYS A 260 1.06 21.61 3.32
C LYS A 260 2.45 21.96 3.86
N GLN A 261 3.19 21.00 4.40
CA GLN A 261 4.53 21.24 4.94
C GLN A 261 5.46 21.84 3.87
N HIS A 262 5.43 21.31 2.65
CA HIS A 262 6.26 21.81 1.55
C HIS A 262 5.73 23.10 0.90
N GLU A 263 4.42 23.37 0.95
CA GLU A 263 3.84 24.65 0.51
C GLU A 263 4.31 25.83 1.38
N TYR A 264 4.59 25.61 2.67
CA TYR A 264 5.12 26.64 3.58
C TYR A 264 6.66 26.74 3.58
N GLU A 265 7.38 25.83 2.91
CA GLU A 265 8.84 25.87 2.75
C GLU A 265 9.32 26.80 1.61
N ILE A 266 8.49 27.74 1.15
CA ILE A 266 8.97 28.83 0.29
C ILE A 266 9.97 29.67 1.12
N PRO A 267 11.24 29.78 0.70
CA PRO A 267 12.22 30.59 1.43
C PRO A 267 11.67 32.00 1.53
N ARG A 268 11.64 32.54 2.75
CA ARG A 268 11.71 34.00 2.92
C ARG A 268 12.96 34.44 2.17
N ILE A 269 12.78 34.93 0.95
CA ILE A 269 13.81 35.69 0.25
C ILE A 269 13.98 36.92 1.15
N SER A 270 14.98 36.87 2.01
CA SER A 270 15.51 38.03 2.69
C SER A 270 16.00 38.98 1.60
N CYS A 271 15.16 39.95 1.25
CA CYS A 271 15.59 41.13 0.53
C CYS A 271 16.63 41.84 1.41
N LEU A 272 17.89 41.73 1.02
CA LEU A 272 18.94 42.70 1.32
C LEU A 272 19.07 43.64 0.12
#